data_AF-A0A0R1VUN9-F1
#
_entry.id   AF-A0A0R1VUN9-F1
#
_cell.length_a   1.000
_cell.length_b   1.000
_cell.length_c   1.000
_cell.angle_alpha   90.00
_cell.angle_beta   90.00
_cell.angle_gamma   90.00
#
_symmetry.space_group_name_H-M   'P 1'
#
loop_
_entity.id
_entity.type
_entity.pdbx_description
1 polymer ?
#
loop_
_entity_poly.entity_id
_entity_poly.type
_entity_poly.pdbx_seq_one_letter_code
_entity_poly.pdbx_strand_id
1 'polypeptide(L)'
;MFGQISVPYLLVYYIVNTIIIWTLGVWVIAADDPTIDKKKGQKVKFDLSHLIPAPLWGFIVALPFIYIPWLKTHLLVNFVSMTLTDIGGLVTPLSLIYIGIILKQFGISSIKIDFHLILTLIGRFIISPVIMAVIVFAGLKMGIQMNGIFHKTLIIQAATPTLAVLPILASNYHSDVKFATNVVVATSTLFIVVVPVIMVLQSI
;
A
#
# COMPACT_ATOMS: atom_id res chain seq x y z
N MET A 1 3.07 11.82 11.44
CA MET A 1 3.76 12.11 10.17
C MET A 1 2.90 13.13 9.42
N PHE A 2 3.38 14.37 9.28
CA PHE A 2 2.78 15.52 8.56
C PHE A 2 1.34 15.99 8.87
N GLY A 3 0.59 15.34 9.77
CA GLY A 3 -0.71 15.82 10.24
C GLY A 3 -1.81 15.77 9.16
N GLN A 4 -2.97 16.37 9.45
CA GLN A 4 -4.14 16.34 8.55
C GLN A 4 -3.87 16.91 7.16
N ILE A 5 -2.91 17.83 7.03
CA ILE A 5 -2.54 18.48 5.76
C ILE A 5 -1.97 17.46 4.74
N SER A 6 -1.38 16.36 5.23
CA SER A 6 -0.84 15.29 4.37
C SER A 6 -1.87 14.26 3.91
N VAL A 7 -3.07 14.24 4.51
CA VAL A 7 -4.07 13.19 4.23
C VAL A 7 -4.45 13.13 2.76
N PRO A 8 -4.74 14.24 2.06
CA PRO A 8 -5.05 14.19 0.63
C PRO A 8 -3.89 13.66 -0.21
N TYR A 9 -2.66 14.07 0.13
CA TYR A 9 -1.44 13.64 -0.56
C TYR A 9 -1.17 12.13 -0.38
N LEU A 10 -1.40 11.63 0.83
CA LEU A 10 -1.33 10.21 1.15
C LEU A 10 -2.39 9.43 0.36
N LEU A 11 -3.62 9.94 0.27
CA LEU A 11 -4.70 9.30 -0.47
C LEU A 11 -4.41 9.22 -1.97
N VAL A 12 -3.84 10.26 -2.57
CA VAL A 12 -3.44 10.23 -3.99
C VAL A 12 -2.42 9.13 -4.23
N TYR A 13 -1.36 9.06 -3.42
CA TYR A 13 -0.37 7.99 -3.51
C TYR A 13 -1.04 6.61 -3.33
N TYR A 14 -1.87 6.49 -2.30
CA TYR A 14 -2.55 5.25 -1.97
C TYR A 14 -3.42 4.74 -3.13
N ILE A 15 -4.21 5.60 -3.76
CA ILE A 15 -5.08 5.24 -4.89
C ILE A 15 -4.24 4.74 -6.06
N VAL A 16 -3.21 5.49 -6.46
CA VAL A 16 -2.34 5.11 -7.58
C VAL A 16 -1.62 3.79 -7.30
N ASN A 17 -1.02 3.66 -6.11
CA ASN A 17 -0.34 2.45 -5.68
C ASN A 17 -1.30 1.24 -5.64
N THR A 18 -2.53 1.45 -5.15
CA THR A 18 -3.56 0.41 -5.10
C THR A 18 -3.94 -0.05 -6.50
N ILE A 19 -4.21 0.88 -7.41
CA ILE A 19 -4.52 0.52 -8.80
C ILE A 19 -3.37 -0.28 -9.41
N ILE A 20 -2.11 0.16 -9.26
CA ILE A 20 -0.94 -0.55 -9.81
C ILE A 20 -0.79 -1.96 -9.22
N ILE A 21 -0.92 -2.11 -7.90
CA ILE A 21 -0.81 -3.41 -7.23
C ILE A 21 -1.89 -4.36 -7.73
N TRP A 22 -3.15 -3.90 -7.78
CA TRP A 22 -4.26 -4.77 -8.13
C TRP A 22 -4.37 -5.02 -9.63
N THR A 23 -3.83 -4.13 -10.48
CA THR A 23 -3.76 -4.32 -11.94
C THR A 23 -2.52 -5.10 -12.36
N LEU A 24 -1.34 -4.51 -12.24
CA LEU A 24 -0.09 -5.11 -12.69
C LEU A 24 0.44 -6.15 -11.71
N GLY A 25 0.41 -5.86 -10.40
CA GLY A 25 0.96 -6.75 -9.39
C GLY A 25 0.27 -8.11 -9.35
N VAL A 26 -1.07 -8.10 -9.20
CA VAL A 26 -1.88 -9.32 -9.22
C VAL A 26 -1.77 -10.04 -10.56
N TRP A 27 -1.74 -9.31 -11.68
CA TRP A 27 -1.57 -9.94 -12.99
C TRP A 27 -0.23 -10.68 -13.11
N VAL A 28 0.88 -10.10 -12.66
CA VAL A 28 2.19 -10.78 -12.67
C VAL A 28 2.15 -12.05 -11.82
N ILE A 29 1.59 -11.98 -10.61
CA ILE A 29 1.45 -13.16 -9.73
C ILE A 29 0.58 -14.23 -10.38
N ALA A 30 -0.55 -13.85 -10.97
CA ALA A 30 -1.46 -14.76 -11.66
C ALA A 30 -0.84 -15.39 -12.92
N ALA A 31 0.03 -14.65 -13.62
CA ALA A 31 0.75 -15.14 -14.79
C ALA A 31 1.85 -16.17 -14.46
N ASP A 32 2.31 -16.17 -13.22
CA ASP A 32 3.29 -17.13 -12.71
C ASP A 32 2.65 -18.28 -11.91
N ASP A 33 1.33 -18.40 -11.92
CA ASP A 33 0.64 -19.55 -11.32
C ASP A 33 1.10 -20.86 -12.01
N PRO A 34 1.75 -21.78 -11.28
CA PRO A 34 2.32 -23.01 -11.83
C PRO A 34 1.24 -24.02 -12.27
N THR A 35 -0.02 -23.83 -11.86
CA THR A 35 -1.13 -24.70 -12.24
C THR A 35 -1.69 -24.35 -13.62
N ILE A 36 -1.37 -23.19 -14.17
CA ILE A 36 -1.79 -22.77 -15.51
C ILE A 36 -0.86 -23.39 -16.54
N ASP A 37 -1.41 -24.30 -17.34
CA ASP A 37 -0.67 -24.96 -18.43
C ASP A 37 -0.47 -23.96 -19.59
N LYS A 38 0.64 -23.21 -19.55
CA LYS A 38 1.01 -22.19 -20.56
C LYS A 38 1.06 -22.77 -21.99
N LYS A 39 1.19 -24.11 -22.13
CA LYS A 39 1.19 -24.82 -23.43
C LYS A 39 -0.20 -25.08 -24.02
N LYS A 40 -1.28 -25.01 -23.22
CA LYS A 40 -2.67 -25.21 -23.67
C LYS A 40 -3.40 -23.92 -24.05
N GLY A 41 -2.71 -22.78 -24.10
CA GLY A 41 -3.31 -21.49 -24.48
C GLY A 41 -4.31 -20.92 -23.47
N GLN A 42 -4.35 -21.45 -22.24
CA GLN A 42 -5.11 -20.86 -21.14
C GLN A 42 -4.48 -19.52 -20.76
N LYS A 43 -5.06 -18.44 -21.28
CA LYS A 43 -4.68 -17.08 -20.89
C LYS A 43 -5.22 -16.80 -19.50
N VAL A 44 -4.40 -16.20 -18.64
CA VAL A 44 -4.87 -15.54 -17.41
C VAL A 44 -5.98 -14.59 -17.83
N LYS A 45 -7.22 -14.86 -17.41
CA LYS A 45 -8.32 -13.94 -17.64
C LYS A 45 -8.08 -12.75 -16.72
N PHE A 46 -7.86 -11.56 -17.31
CA PHE A 46 -7.93 -10.31 -16.58
C PHE A 46 -9.35 -10.16 -16.04
N ASP A 47 -9.56 -10.52 -14.79
CA ASP A 47 -10.83 -10.30 -14.15
C ASP A 47 -10.89 -8.85 -13.65
N LEU A 48 -11.45 -7.98 -14.49
CA LEU A 48 -11.57 -6.55 -14.23
C LEU A 48 -12.34 -6.27 -12.92
N SER A 49 -13.20 -7.20 -12.49
CA SER A 49 -13.98 -7.09 -11.26
C SER A 49 -13.16 -7.27 -9.98
N HIS A 50 -12.02 -7.96 -10.07
CA HIS A 50 -11.07 -8.13 -8.96
C HIS A 50 -10.03 -7.00 -8.85
N LEU A 51 -10.02 -6.05 -9.80
CA LEU A 51 -9.02 -4.97 -9.89
C LEU A 51 -9.34 -3.75 -9.01
N ILE A 52 -10.59 -3.59 -8.58
CA ILE A 52 -11.02 -2.47 -7.76
C ILE A 52 -11.24 -2.99 -6.33
N PRO A 53 -10.22 -2.95 -5.46
CA PRO A 53 -10.39 -3.38 -4.07
C PRO A 53 -11.38 -2.46 -3.33
N ALA A 54 -11.96 -2.98 -2.25
CA ALA A 54 -12.97 -2.28 -1.45
C ALA A 54 -12.63 -0.81 -1.08
N PRO A 55 -11.36 -0.43 -0.80
CA PRO A 55 -11.01 0.96 -0.54
C PRO A 55 -11.22 1.90 -1.74
N LEU A 56 -10.99 1.42 -2.97
CA LEU A 56 -11.27 2.22 -4.18
C LEU A 56 -12.78 2.37 -4.41
N TRP A 57 -13.57 1.33 -4.13
CA TRP A 57 -15.03 1.44 -4.12
C TRP A 57 -15.52 2.47 -3.11
N GLY A 58 -14.96 2.46 -1.89
CA GLY A 58 -15.25 3.49 -0.89
C GLY A 58 -14.95 4.90 -1.39
N PHE A 59 -13.81 5.09 -2.06
CA PHE A 59 -13.46 6.37 -2.68
C PHE A 59 -14.44 6.78 -3.79
N ILE A 60 -14.75 5.87 -4.72
CA ILE A 60 -15.69 6.13 -5.84
C ILE A 60 -17.07 6.48 -5.30
N VAL A 61 -17.56 5.73 -4.31
CA VAL A 61 -18.85 5.98 -3.68
C VAL A 61 -18.86 7.32 -2.95
N ALA A 62 -17.74 7.75 -2.36
CA ALA A 62 -17.63 9.05 -1.69
C ALA A 62 -17.70 10.25 -2.66
N LEU A 63 -17.28 10.12 -3.92
CA LEU A 63 -17.21 11.22 -4.88
C LEU A 63 -18.58 11.92 -5.12
N PRO A 64 -19.69 11.20 -5.43
CA PRO A 64 -21.02 11.81 -5.53
C PRO A 64 -21.42 12.60 -4.28
N PHE A 65 -21.14 12.11 -3.07
CA PHE A 65 -21.50 12.79 -1.82
C PHE A 65 -20.67 14.05 -1.57
N ILE A 66 -19.45 14.12 -2.11
CA ILE A 66 -18.58 15.29 -2.00
C ILE A 66 -18.97 16.37 -3.01
N TYR A 67 -19.23 15.99 -4.26
CA TYR A 67 -19.39 16.93 -5.38
C TYR A 67 -20.83 17.33 -5.69
N ILE A 68 -21.84 16.54 -5.29
CA ILE A 68 -23.25 16.87 -5.53
C ILE A 68 -23.79 17.62 -4.30
N PRO A 69 -24.09 18.94 -4.39
CA PRO A 69 -24.48 19.76 -3.23
C PRO A 69 -25.73 19.25 -2.50
N TRP A 70 -26.67 18.68 -3.26
CA TRP A 70 -27.88 18.05 -2.73
C TRP A 70 -27.55 16.84 -1.84
N LEU A 71 -26.73 15.89 -2.33
CA LEU A 71 -26.28 14.73 -1.54
C LEU A 71 -25.44 15.14 -0.33
N LYS A 72 -24.57 16.13 -0.52
CA LYS A 72 -23.74 16.68 0.56
C LYS A 72 -24.60 17.23 1.71
N THR A 73 -25.72 17.87 1.41
CA THR A 73 -26.59 18.51 2.42
C THR A 73 -27.56 17.52 3.05
N HIS A 74 -28.11 16.58 2.27
CA HIS A 74 -29.13 15.64 2.74
C HIS A 74 -28.59 14.33 3.33
N LEU A 75 -27.37 13.90 2.98
CA LEU A 75 -26.77 12.67 3.50
C LEU A 75 -25.72 12.90 4.60
N LEU A 76 -25.37 14.16 4.91
CA LEU A 76 -24.74 14.54 6.18
C LEU A 76 -25.74 14.42 7.35
N VAL A 77 -26.61 13.41 7.33
CA VAL A 77 -27.28 12.95 8.54
C VAL A 77 -26.16 12.50 9.47
N ASN A 78 -25.98 13.22 10.58
CA ASN A 78 -24.91 13.04 11.56
C ASN A 78 -24.55 11.58 11.84
N PHE A 79 -25.52 10.67 11.78
CA PHE A 79 -25.30 9.24 11.95
C PHE A 79 -24.28 8.63 10.97
N VAL A 80 -24.39 8.88 9.65
CA VAL A 80 -23.51 8.23 8.65
C VAL A 80 -22.11 8.82 8.72
N SER A 81 -22.00 10.15 8.83
CA SER A 81 -20.71 10.82 8.93
C SER A 81 -19.99 10.49 10.25
N MET A 82 -20.70 10.48 11.38
CA MET A 82 -20.11 10.08 12.68
C MET A 82 -19.69 8.60 12.65
N THR A 83 -20.57 7.70 12.21
CA THR A 83 -20.25 6.25 12.17
C THR A 83 -19.06 5.96 11.26
N LEU A 84 -19.01 6.53 10.05
CA LEU A 84 -17.86 6.33 9.15
C LEU A 84 -16.58 6.97 9.67
N THR A 85 -16.69 8.11 10.36
CA THR A 85 -15.53 8.76 11.00
C THR A 85 -15.00 7.93 12.16
N ASP A 86 -15.88 7.40 13.00
CA ASP A 86 -15.51 6.56 14.14
C ASP A 86 -14.89 5.24 13.68
N ILE A 87 -15.50 4.57 12.69
CA ILE A 87 -14.92 3.38 12.06
C ILE A 87 -13.54 3.70 11.46
N GLY A 88 -13.41 4.83 10.75
CA GLY A 88 -12.13 5.29 10.21
C GLY A 88 -11.08 5.57 11.30
N GLY A 89 -11.51 6.15 12.43
CA GLY A 89 -10.66 6.42 13.59
C GLY A 89 -10.13 5.17 14.27
N LEU A 90 -10.87 4.04 14.19
CA LEU A 90 -10.44 2.75 14.73
C LEU A 90 -9.33 2.09 13.89
N VAL A 91 -9.19 2.42 12.61
CA VAL A 91 -8.23 1.74 11.71
C VAL A 91 -6.80 1.83 12.22
N THR A 92 -6.38 3.00 12.74
CA THR A 92 -5.02 3.21 13.25
C THR A 92 -4.73 2.38 14.53
N PRO A 93 -5.50 2.50 15.62
CA PRO A 93 -5.26 1.70 16.83
C PRO A 93 -5.39 0.19 16.57
N LEU A 94 -6.34 -0.23 15.73
CA LEU A 94 -6.50 -1.64 15.38
C LEU A 94 -5.29 -2.16 14.57
N SER A 95 -4.73 -1.34 13.68
CA SER A 95 -3.49 -1.67 12.96
C SER A 95 -2.30 -1.83 13.91
N LEU A 96 -2.17 -0.98 14.94
CA LEU A 96 -1.12 -1.09 15.94
C LEU A 96 -1.25 -2.37 16.78
N ILE A 97 -2.48 -2.74 17.18
CA ILE A 97 -2.74 -4.01 17.89
C ILE A 97 -2.38 -5.19 17.00
N TYR A 98 -2.82 -5.18 15.74
CA TYR A 98 -2.50 -6.25 14.78
C TYR A 98 -0.99 -6.41 14.57
N ILE A 99 -0.26 -5.31 14.37
CA ILE A 99 1.21 -5.32 14.29
C ILE A 99 1.81 -5.97 15.54
N GLY A 100 1.32 -5.63 16.74
CA GLY A 100 1.75 -6.25 18.00
C GLY A 100 1.48 -7.77 18.06
N ILE A 101 0.32 -8.23 17.58
CA ILE A 101 -0.03 -9.65 17.50
C ILE A 101 0.90 -10.39 16.52
N ILE A 102 1.15 -9.82 15.34
CA ILE A 102 2.04 -10.39 14.33
C ILE A 102 3.47 -10.50 14.87
N LEU A 103 3.97 -9.47 15.54
CA LEU A 103 5.29 -9.51 16.18
C LEU A 103 5.38 -10.63 17.23
N LYS A 104 4.30 -10.88 18.00
CA LYS A 104 4.24 -11.98 18.97
C LYS A 104 4.15 -13.35 18.31
N GLN A 105 3.26 -13.52 17.33
CA GLN A 105 2.96 -14.81 16.69
C GLN A 105 4.14 -15.32 15.86
N PHE A 106 4.72 -14.45 15.05
CA PHE A 106 5.82 -14.84 14.19
C PHE A 106 7.13 -14.74 14.94
N GLY A 107 7.29 -13.80 15.87
CA GLY A 107 8.56 -13.54 16.53
C GLY A 107 9.61 -13.09 15.52
N ILE A 108 10.56 -12.28 15.98
CA ILE A 108 11.72 -11.89 15.15
C ILE A 108 12.51 -13.14 14.70
N SER A 109 12.40 -14.24 15.48
CA SER A 109 13.11 -15.50 15.29
C SER A 109 12.58 -16.39 14.15
N SER A 110 11.43 -16.10 13.55
CA SER A 110 10.91 -16.86 12.38
C SER A 110 11.32 -16.27 11.03
N ILE A 111 11.89 -15.05 11.02
CA ILE A 111 12.36 -14.42 9.80
C ILE A 111 13.54 -15.21 9.27
N LYS A 112 13.34 -15.89 8.13
CA LYS A 112 14.42 -16.56 7.43
C LYS A 112 15.08 -15.54 6.53
N ILE A 113 16.26 -15.08 6.93
CA ILE A 113 17.09 -14.21 6.10
C ILE A 113 17.75 -15.09 5.03
N ASP A 114 17.20 -15.03 3.83
CA ASP A 114 17.80 -15.58 2.62
C ASP A 114 18.13 -14.44 1.63
N PHE A 115 18.88 -14.78 0.58
CA PHE A 115 19.27 -13.82 -0.45
C PHE A 115 18.05 -13.13 -1.09
N HIS A 116 16.96 -13.89 -1.32
CA HIS A 116 15.74 -13.37 -1.93
C HIS A 116 15.02 -12.35 -1.03
N LEU A 117 14.98 -12.59 0.28
CA LEU A 117 14.43 -11.67 1.26
C LEU A 117 15.29 -10.41 1.33
N ILE A 118 16.62 -10.53 1.40
CA ILE A 118 17.51 -9.36 1.42
C ILE A 118 17.30 -8.52 0.17
N LEU A 119 17.26 -9.15 -1.01
CA LEU A 119 17.01 -8.45 -2.27
C LEU A 119 15.65 -7.75 -2.27
N THR A 120 14.62 -8.38 -1.70
CA THR A 120 13.29 -7.79 -1.54
C THR A 120 13.30 -6.59 -0.59
N LEU A 121 14.03 -6.67 0.53
CA LEU A 121 14.16 -5.58 1.49
C LEU A 121 14.91 -4.38 0.89
N ILE A 122 16.01 -4.62 0.17
CA ILE A 122 16.75 -3.58 -0.55
C ILE A 122 15.87 -2.96 -1.62
N GLY A 123 15.17 -3.78 -2.40
CA GLY A 123 14.20 -3.34 -3.39
C GLY A 123 13.14 -2.41 -2.80
N ARG A 124 12.60 -2.79 -1.65
CA ARG A 124 11.48 -2.09 -1.01
C ARG A 124 11.88 -0.83 -0.24
N PHE A 125 12.95 -0.87 0.55
CA PHE A 125 13.32 0.24 1.44
C PHE A 125 14.42 1.14 0.91
N ILE A 126 15.16 0.73 -0.12
CA ILE A 126 16.23 1.55 -0.72
C ILE A 126 15.86 1.91 -2.15
N ILE A 127 15.67 0.92 -3.01
CA ILE A 127 15.47 1.16 -4.46
C ILE A 127 14.16 1.91 -4.70
N SER A 128 13.04 1.47 -4.14
CA SER A 128 11.72 2.11 -4.32
C SER A 128 11.71 3.60 -3.88
N PRO A 129 12.16 3.96 -2.66
CA PRO A 129 12.24 5.36 -2.24
C PRO A 129 13.21 6.20 -3.08
N VAL A 130 14.34 5.63 -3.50
CA VAL A 130 15.32 6.34 -4.35
C VAL A 130 14.73 6.61 -5.73
N ILE A 131 14.07 5.63 -6.36
CA ILE A 131 13.38 5.83 -7.63
C ILE A 131 12.32 6.92 -7.50
N MET A 132 11.52 6.89 -6.43
CA MET A 132 10.53 7.93 -6.17
C MET A 132 11.17 9.31 -6.01
N ALA A 133 12.27 9.42 -5.27
CA ALA A 133 13.00 10.67 -5.10
C ALA A 133 13.56 11.20 -6.44
N VAL A 134 14.07 10.32 -7.30
CA VAL A 134 14.53 10.67 -8.65
C VAL A 134 13.37 11.18 -9.51
N ILE A 135 12.22 10.51 -9.51
CA ILE A 135 11.03 10.93 -10.27
C ILE A 135 10.57 12.32 -9.79
N VAL A 136 10.47 12.52 -8.48
CA VAL A 136 10.11 13.80 -7.87
C VAL A 136 11.08 14.90 -8.29
N PHE A 137 12.38 14.65 -8.15
CA PHE A 137 13.40 15.66 -8.45
C PHE A 137 13.49 15.99 -9.95
N ALA A 138 13.30 14.99 -10.81
CA ALA A 138 13.18 15.19 -12.25
C ALA A 138 11.94 16.06 -12.59
N GLY A 139 10.79 15.78 -11.97
CA GLY A 139 9.57 16.58 -12.13
C GLY A 139 9.75 18.03 -11.71
N LEU A 140 10.39 18.26 -10.55
CA LEU A 140 10.72 19.61 -10.08
C LEU A 140 11.63 20.35 -11.07
N LYS A 141 12.65 19.68 -11.63
CA LYS A 141 13.55 20.25 -12.65
C LYS A 141 12.84 20.57 -13.98
N MET A 142 11.80 19.81 -14.32
CA MET A 142 10.97 20.04 -15.52
C MET A 142 9.93 21.16 -15.32
N GLY A 143 9.96 21.87 -14.18
CA GLY A 143 9.06 22.98 -13.89
C GLY A 143 7.72 22.59 -13.26
N ILE A 144 7.54 21.32 -12.87
CA ILE A 144 6.35 20.87 -12.16
C ILE A 144 6.43 21.38 -10.72
N GLN A 145 5.61 22.37 -10.37
CA GLN A 145 5.52 22.85 -8.99
C GLN A 145 4.79 21.82 -8.12
N MET A 146 5.53 21.16 -7.23
CA MET A 146 4.97 20.24 -6.24
C MET A 146 5.12 20.83 -4.84
N ASN A 147 4.03 20.82 -4.06
CA ASN A 147 4.07 21.23 -2.66
C ASN A 147 5.15 20.45 -1.88
N GLY A 148 5.88 21.16 -1.00
CA GLY A 148 6.85 20.60 -0.07
C GLY A 148 6.37 19.32 0.64
N ILE A 149 5.15 19.36 1.15
CA ILE A 149 4.54 18.25 1.90
C ILE A 149 4.20 17.09 0.96
N PHE A 150 3.81 17.38 -0.29
CA PHE A 150 3.41 16.36 -1.25
C PHE A 150 4.58 15.45 -1.59
N HIS A 151 5.73 16.02 -2.00
CA HIS A 151 6.87 15.19 -2.39
C HIS A 151 7.47 14.40 -1.21
N LYS A 152 7.53 14.99 -0.01
CA LYS A 152 7.98 14.28 1.21
C LYS A 152 7.07 13.08 1.50
N THR A 153 5.76 13.29 1.37
CA THR A 153 4.76 12.22 1.53
C THR A 153 4.97 11.11 0.49
N LEU A 154 5.19 11.42 -0.78
CA LEU A 154 5.43 10.42 -1.83
C LEU A 154 6.65 9.53 -1.52
N ILE A 155 7.77 10.14 -1.12
CA ILE A 155 9.02 9.41 -0.83
C ILE A 155 8.86 8.53 0.42
N ILE A 156 8.22 9.02 1.48
CA ILE A 156 7.94 8.20 2.68
C ILE A 156 6.99 7.05 2.36
N GLN A 157 5.96 7.30 1.55
CA GLN A 157 5.01 6.28 1.14
C GLN A 157 5.67 5.19 0.27
N ALA A 158 6.67 5.54 -0.54
CA ALA A 158 7.46 4.58 -1.31
C ALA A 158 8.29 3.62 -0.44
N ALA A 159 8.54 3.99 0.82
CA ALA A 159 9.26 3.17 1.79
C ALA A 159 8.32 2.39 2.73
N THR A 160 7.01 2.38 2.48
CA THR A 160 6.05 1.63 3.29
C THR A 160 6.29 0.12 3.20
N PRO A 161 5.89 -0.67 4.21
CA PRO A 161 6.08 -2.12 4.20
C PRO A 161 5.30 -2.74 3.04
N THR A 162 5.58 -4.01 2.77
CA THR A 162 4.90 -4.76 1.70
C THR A 162 3.42 -4.93 2.02
N LEU A 163 2.60 -5.09 0.98
CA LEU A 163 1.17 -5.32 1.07
C LEU A 163 0.84 -6.49 2.02
N ALA A 164 0.06 -6.23 3.08
CA ALA A 164 -0.29 -7.24 4.08
C ALA A 164 -1.10 -8.42 3.51
N VAL A 165 -1.83 -8.22 2.41
CA VAL A 165 -2.62 -9.28 1.76
C VAL A 165 -1.82 -10.10 0.73
N LEU A 166 -0.52 -9.84 0.56
CA LEU A 166 0.33 -10.59 -0.36
C LEU A 166 0.31 -12.13 -0.12
N PRO A 167 0.30 -12.66 1.12
CA PRO A 167 0.23 -14.10 1.35
C PRO A 167 -1.10 -14.71 0.88
N ILE A 168 -2.19 -13.95 0.97
CA ILE A 168 -3.51 -14.35 0.49
C ILE A 168 -3.48 -14.47 -1.04
N LEU A 169 -2.90 -13.47 -1.72
CA LEU A 169 -2.72 -13.51 -3.18
C LEU A 169 -1.83 -14.68 -3.60
N ALA A 170 -0.71 -14.91 -2.90
CA ALA A 170 0.17 -16.03 -3.17
C ALA A 170 -0.57 -17.38 -3.00
N SER A 171 -1.45 -17.49 -2.01
CA SER A 171 -2.27 -18.69 -1.82
C SER A 171 -3.29 -18.89 -2.93
N ASN A 172 -3.94 -17.81 -3.39
CA ASN A 172 -4.95 -17.87 -4.46
C ASN A 172 -4.36 -18.26 -5.82
N TYR A 173 -3.10 -17.91 -6.07
CA TYR A 173 -2.38 -18.20 -7.32
C TYR A 173 -1.28 -19.25 -7.16
N HIS A 174 -1.40 -20.12 -6.14
CA HIS A 174 -0.51 -21.26 -5.91
C HIS A 174 0.99 -20.93 -5.92
N SER A 175 1.33 -19.72 -5.50
CA SER A 175 2.70 -19.19 -5.41
C SER A 175 3.29 -19.49 -4.02
N ASP A 176 4.53 -19.06 -3.78
CA ASP A 176 5.21 -19.31 -2.49
C ASP A 176 4.61 -18.47 -1.34
N VAL A 177 3.62 -19.05 -0.66
CA VAL A 177 2.95 -18.46 0.51
C VAL A 177 3.93 -18.25 1.68
N LYS A 178 4.91 -19.14 1.85
CA LYS A 178 5.88 -19.03 2.95
C LYS A 178 6.80 -17.84 2.73
N PHE A 179 7.31 -17.67 1.51
CA PHE A 179 8.11 -16.51 1.14
C PHE A 179 7.30 -15.22 1.24
N ALA A 180 6.08 -15.18 0.70
CA ALA A 180 5.20 -14.01 0.80
C ALA A 180 4.93 -13.60 2.26
N THR A 181 4.68 -14.58 3.14
CA THR A 181 4.50 -14.34 4.57
C THR A 181 5.77 -13.80 5.23
N ASN A 182 6.92 -14.41 4.93
CA ASN A 182 8.23 -13.98 5.45
C ASN A 182 8.53 -12.52 5.05
N VAL A 183 8.25 -12.15 3.80
CA VAL A 183 8.42 -10.77 3.29
C VAL A 183 7.52 -9.77 4.03
N VAL A 184 6.24 -10.08 4.22
CA VAL A 184 5.29 -9.17 4.90
C VAL A 184 5.70 -8.96 6.36
N VAL A 185 6.06 -10.03 7.06
CA VAL A 185 6.51 -9.95 8.47
C VAL A 185 7.82 -9.17 8.58
N ALA A 186 8.81 -9.49 7.75
CA ALA A 186 10.11 -8.83 7.78
C ALA A 186 10.01 -7.34 7.46
N THR A 187 9.26 -6.96 6.41
CA THR A 187 9.08 -5.55 6.05
C THR A 187 8.29 -4.79 7.10
N SER A 188 7.21 -5.36 7.64
CA SER A 188 6.44 -4.69 8.71
C SER A 188 7.27 -4.45 9.97
N THR A 189 8.11 -5.42 10.34
CA THR A 189 9.01 -5.31 11.50
C THR A 189 10.11 -4.28 11.26
N LEU A 190 10.78 -4.35 10.10
CA LEU A 190 11.88 -3.43 9.77
C LEU A 190 11.39 -1.99 9.59
N PHE A 191 10.14 -1.80 9.15
CA PHE A 191 9.53 -0.49 8.96
C PHE A 191 9.48 0.34 10.25
N ILE A 192 9.37 -0.30 11.43
CA ILE A 192 9.42 0.38 12.74
C ILE A 192 10.71 1.19 12.89
N VAL A 193 11.82 0.70 12.34
CA VAL A 193 13.14 1.36 12.37
C VAL A 193 13.33 2.26 11.16
N VAL A 194 12.91 1.81 9.97
CA VAL A 194 13.11 2.55 8.71
C VAL A 194 12.33 3.88 8.70
N VAL A 195 11.12 3.92 9.25
CA VAL A 195 10.29 5.14 9.29
C VAL A 195 10.98 6.30 10.00
N PRO A 196 11.41 6.16 11.27
CA PRO A 196 12.17 7.22 11.94
C PRO A 196 13.40 7.67 11.15
N VAL A 197 14.16 6.74 10.56
CA VAL A 197 15.36 7.06 9.79
C VAL A 197 15.04 7.93 8.58
N ILE A 198 14.01 7.56 7.80
CA ILE A 198 13.59 8.34 6.63
C ILE A 198 13.04 9.71 7.06
N MET A 199 12.32 9.78 8.17
CA MET A 199 11.84 11.06 8.71
C MET A 199 13.00 12.00 9.06
N VAL A 200 14.05 11.49 9.70
CA VAL A 200 15.24 12.29 10.04
C VAL A 200 15.95 12.75 8.76
N LEU A 201 16.18 11.84 7.81
CA LEU A 201 16.83 12.17 6.53
C LEU A 201 16.09 13.24 5.72
N GLN A 202 14.76 13.29 5.80
CA GLN A 202 13.95 14.32 5.13
C GLN A 202 13.77 15.63 5.93
N SER A 203 14.18 15.61 7.21
CA SER A 203 14.16 16.80 8.08
C SER A 203 15.47 17.59 8.03
N ILE A 204 16.55 16.95 7.57
CA ILE A 204 17.82 17.56 7.17
C ILE A 204 17.65 18.20 5.78
#